data_AF-A0A6A6RC96-F1
#
_entry.id   AF-A0A6A6RC96-F1
#
_cell.length_a   1.000
_cell.length_b   1.000
_cell.length_c   1.000
_cell.angle_alpha   90.00
_cell.angle_beta   90.00
_cell.angle_gamma   90.00
#
_symmetry.space_group_name_H-M   'P 1'
#
loop_
_entity.id
_entity.type
_entity.pdbx_description
1 polymer ?
#
loop_
_entity_poly.entity_id
_entity_poly.type
_entity_poly.pdbx_seq_one_letter_code
_entity_poly.pdbx_strand_id
1 'polypeptide(L)'
;MDPLSVIVSVAALAELALKLTNQCHEYLTDVNNADEDVRRLCEEVELVRDIIEKIVSLAESVGSDRLPEIGKVLKKTGAAQRIKEELEQVGKTLQKRCERQRSKYRGTKKVLSNLAWPIEKKEVEKAIGRIEKDSKILHRALDVDQASLSEDTNRKVTQEKERAYFEKIINWLPSVDTSSDHNIARTRHQAGTGEWLFELGEYLAWKKAPGRVLWLNGKTGCGKTVLSSTIIERIKEEHSKNSAVATAYFYFNFADTEKRHAINYVSSLIQQLVVQSRAIPTTLEKLYQDCNHGTSKPSLRQVVEMLKYCATSEIAGATDIFVITDSLDECPQGEVRNEVLGVVKEMSNWQKSKTRFLFTSRPETDIQKAFCISSIPTSVSVSIEPSRISGDIEDYISAEITKDERLYDWPEETVAKMKSALAKGSNGMFRWVHCQLVELRKCISSSELDATLVDLPKTLGATYSRILKNIDLKHIELARRALMWIMFQPAWNARALADAIVVEPTKNQRSASRKDFGKR
;
A
#
# COMPACT_ATOMS: atom_id res chain seq x y z
N MET A 1 38.23 -4.96 -11.23
CA MET A 1 38.12 -4.90 -12.70
C MET A 1 36.73 -4.47 -13.04
N ASP A 2 36.64 -3.47 -13.90
CA ASP A 2 35.41 -2.99 -14.51
C ASP A 2 34.70 -4.16 -15.23
N PRO A 3 33.40 -4.38 -15.02
CA PRO A 3 32.53 -5.23 -15.84
C PRO A 3 32.90 -5.27 -17.33
N LEU A 4 33.16 -4.09 -17.89
CA LEU A 4 33.50 -3.91 -19.30
C LEU A 4 34.82 -4.58 -19.69
N SER A 5 35.83 -4.55 -18.83
CA SER A 5 37.15 -5.14 -19.11
C SER A 5 37.09 -6.67 -19.21
N VAL A 6 36.20 -7.30 -18.43
CA VAL A 6 35.99 -8.76 -18.46
C VAL A 6 35.24 -9.17 -19.72
N ILE A 7 34.16 -8.46 -20.06
CA ILE A 7 33.37 -8.71 -21.28
C ILE A 7 34.25 -8.56 -22.53
N VAL A 8 35.06 -7.49 -22.61
CA VAL A 8 35.99 -7.26 -23.72
C VAL A 8 37.04 -8.39 -23.84
N SER A 9 37.54 -8.89 -22.71
CA SER A 9 38.52 -9.99 -22.71
C SER A 9 37.93 -11.32 -23.18
N VAL A 10 36.68 -11.60 -22.82
CA VAL A 10 35.94 -12.81 -23.20
C VAL A 10 35.49 -12.73 -24.66
N ALA A 11 35.06 -11.56 -25.15
CA ALA A 11 34.75 -11.33 -26.56
C ALA A 11 35.98 -11.52 -27.46
N ALA A 12 37.15 -11.04 -27.05
CA ALA A 12 38.41 -11.24 -27.79
C ALA A 12 38.80 -12.74 -27.88
N LEU A 13 38.46 -13.53 -26.87
CA LEU A 13 38.64 -14.98 -26.90
C LEU A 13 37.69 -15.68 -27.88
N ALA A 14 36.43 -15.22 -27.98
CA ALA A 14 35.46 -15.74 -28.96
C ALA A 14 35.97 -15.53 -30.40
N GLU A 15 36.50 -14.33 -30.69
CA GLU A 15 37.07 -13.99 -31.99
C GLU A 15 38.31 -14.83 -32.32
N LEU A 16 39.16 -15.07 -31.33
CA LEU A 16 40.34 -15.94 -31.47
C LEU A 16 39.94 -17.40 -31.75
N ALA A 17 38.94 -17.93 -31.03
CA ALA A 17 38.42 -19.26 -31.25
C ALA A 17 37.81 -19.40 -32.66
N LEU A 18 37.02 -18.42 -33.11
CA LEU A 18 36.45 -18.38 -34.45
C LEU A 18 37.53 -18.41 -35.54
N LYS A 19 38.60 -17.62 -35.38
CA LYS A 19 39.73 -17.60 -36.30
C LYS A 19 40.41 -18.97 -36.37
N LEU A 20 40.59 -19.65 -35.24
CA LEU A 20 41.21 -20.96 -35.19
C LEU A 20 40.31 -22.05 -35.80
N THR A 21 39.00 -22.02 -35.54
CA THR A 21 38.03 -22.92 -36.20
C THR A 21 38.11 -22.81 -37.73
N ASN A 22 38.19 -21.60 -38.27
CA ASN A 22 38.35 -21.38 -39.71
C ASN A 22 39.68 -21.95 -40.24
N GLN A 23 40.78 -21.78 -39.50
CA GLN A 23 42.09 -22.36 -39.86
C GLN A 23 42.07 -23.90 -39.83
N CYS A 24 41.38 -24.50 -38.85
CA CYS A 24 41.17 -25.94 -38.81
C CYS A 24 40.37 -26.42 -40.02
N HIS A 25 39.30 -25.71 -40.39
CA HIS A 25 38.47 -26.05 -41.56
C HIS A 25 39.24 -25.94 -42.89
N GLU A 26 40.05 -24.89 -43.07
CA GLU A 26 40.94 -24.72 -44.22
C GLU A 26 41.97 -25.85 -44.30
N TYR A 27 42.53 -26.28 -43.17
CA TYR A 27 43.44 -27.42 -43.12
C TYR A 27 42.76 -28.76 -43.44
N LEU A 28 41.54 -28.99 -42.93
CA LEU A 28 40.78 -30.21 -43.17
C LEU A 28 40.34 -30.36 -44.64
N THR A 29 40.18 -29.25 -45.36
CA THR A 29 39.81 -29.22 -46.78
C THR A 29 41.02 -29.33 -47.71
N ASP A 30 42.16 -28.73 -47.35
CA ASP A 30 43.39 -28.74 -48.16
C ASP A 30 44.21 -30.06 -48.06
N VAL A 31 43.90 -30.96 -47.11
CA VAL A 31 44.72 -32.17 -46.83
C VAL A 31 43.93 -33.48 -47.02
N ASN A 32 44.30 -34.27 -48.03
CA ASN A 32 43.79 -35.65 -48.23
C ASN A 32 44.23 -36.57 -47.07
N ASN A 33 43.30 -37.31 -46.47
CA ASN A 33 43.45 -38.05 -45.19
C ASN A 33 43.77 -37.14 -43.99
N ALA A 34 42.87 -36.20 -43.70
CA ALA A 34 42.93 -35.35 -42.52
C ALA A 34 43.11 -36.14 -41.20
N ASP A 35 43.98 -35.62 -40.34
CA ASP A 35 44.33 -36.23 -39.05
C ASP A 35 43.17 -36.12 -38.05
N GLU A 36 42.86 -37.23 -37.37
CA GLU A 36 41.78 -37.34 -36.39
C GLU A 36 41.92 -36.31 -35.25
N ASP A 37 43.16 -35.99 -34.88
CA ASP A 37 43.44 -35.01 -33.81
C ASP A 37 43.05 -33.58 -34.20
N VAL A 38 43.13 -33.21 -35.48
CA VAL A 38 42.74 -31.88 -35.94
C VAL A 38 41.22 -31.73 -35.98
N ARG A 39 40.49 -32.82 -36.26
CA ARG A 39 39.03 -32.83 -36.11
C ARG A 39 38.63 -32.66 -34.64
N ARG A 40 39.24 -33.43 -33.74
CA ARG A 40 39.00 -33.32 -32.30
C ARG A 40 39.34 -31.93 -31.75
N LEU A 41 40.44 -31.33 -32.22
CA LEU A 41 40.77 -29.95 -31.89
C LEU A 41 39.68 -28.98 -32.37
N CYS A 42 39.17 -29.14 -33.59
CA CYS A 42 38.11 -28.28 -34.12
C CYS A 42 36.84 -28.34 -33.25
N GLU A 43 36.42 -29.54 -32.85
CA GLU A 43 35.28 -29.76 -31.95
C GLU A 43 35.47 -29.08 -30.59
N GLU A 44 36.65 -29.21 -29.97
CA GLU A 44 36.93 -28.58 -28.67
C GLU A 44 37.00 -27.04 -28.75
N VAL A 45 37.52 -26.49 -29.85
CA VAL A 45 37.56 -25.04 -30.08
C VAL A 45 36.15 -24.48 -30.31
N GLU A 46 35.29 -25.22 -31.02
CA GLU A 46 33.88 -24.88 -31.18
C GLU A 46 33.13 -24.91 -29.84
N LEU A 47 33.34 -25.93 -29.02
CA LEU A 47 32.75 -26.00 -27.67
C LEU A 47 33.14 -24.80 -26.80
N VAL A 48 34.43 -24.43 -26.82
CA VAL A 48 34.93 -23.24 -26.10
C VAL A 48 34.28 -21.97 -26.61
N ARG A 49 34.19 -21.78 -27.93
CA ARG A 49 33.51 -20.63 -28.53
C ARG A 49 32.07 -20.53 -28.05
N ASP A 50 31.31 -21.62 -28.11
CA ASP A 50 29.90 -21.65 -27.73
C ASP A 50 29.69 -21.33 -26.23
N ILE A 51 30.58 -21.82 -25.35
CA ILE A 51 30.56 -21.48 -23.92
C ILE A 51 30.83 -19.99 -23.71
N ILE A 52 31.81 -19.43 -24.41
CA ILE A 52 32.21 -18.03 -24.32
C ILE A 52 31.11 -17.11 -24.82
N GLU A 53 30.48 -17.42 -25.96
CA GLU A 53 29.33 -16.67 -26.49
C GLU A 53 28.14 -16.70 -25.53
N LYS A 54 27.87 -17.83 -24.88
CA LYS A 54 26.87 -17.92 -23.81
C LYS A 54 27.22 -17.06 -22.60
N ILE A 55 28.49 -17.01 -22.20
CA ILE A 55 28.95 -16.14 -21.11
C ILE A 55 28.78 -14.65 -21.49
N VAL A 56 29.13 -14.25 -22.71
CA VAL A 56 28.98 -12.87 -23.19
C VAL A 56 27.51 -12.46 -23.21
N SER A 57 26.65 -13.25 -23.85
CA SER A 57 25.20 -12.96 -23.91
C SER A 57 24.55 -12.93 -22.52
N LEU A 58 24.96 -13.79 -21.60
CA LEU A 58 24.50 -13.76 -20.23
C LEU A 58 25.00 -12.50 -19.50
N ALA A 59 26.27 -12.14 -19.64
CA ALA A 59 26.83 -10.94 -19.02
C ALA A 59 26.19 -9.64 -19.54
N GLU A 60 25.84 -9.58 -20.82
CA GLU A 60 25.11 -8.45 -21.43
C GLU A 60 23.67 -8.33 -20.93
N SER A 61 22.99 -9.46 -20.69
CA SER A 61 21.57 -9.46 -20.28
C SER A 61 21.34 -9.19 -18.79
N VAL A 62 22.15 -9.80 -17.91
CA VAL A 62 21.96 -9.69 -16.44
C VAL A 62 23.03 -8.85 -15.73
N GLY A 63 24.10 -8.46 -16.43
CA GLY A 63 25.24 -7.74 -15.88
C GLY A 63 26.27 -8.67 -15.23
N SER A 64 27.56 -8.42 -15.46
CA SER A 64 28.65 -9.28 -14.99
C SER A 64 28.77 -9.41 -13.47
N ASP A 65 28.23 -8.44 -12.72
CA ASP A 65 28.24 -8.47 -11.25
C ASP A 65 27.37 -9.59 -10.67
N ARG A 66 26.42 -10.10 -11.47
CA ARG A 66 25.57 -11.25 -11.12
C ARG A 66 26.13 -12.58 -11.59
N LEU A 67 27.37 -12.62 -12.09
CA LEU A 67 28.08 -13.82 -12.54
C LEU A 67 29.36 -14.05 -11.71
N PRO A 68 29.24 -14.27 -10.39
CA PRO A 68 30.38 -14.32 -9.49
C PRO A 68 31.31 -15.51 -9.74
N GLU A 69 30.80 -16.69 -10.11
CA GLU A 69 31.65 -17.86 -10.35
C GLU A 69 32.37 -17.76 -11.70
N ILE A 70 31.72 -17.27 -12.75
CA ILE A 70 32.39 -16.92 -14.01
C ILE A 70 33.47 -15.86 -13.73
N GLY A 71 33.13 -14.77 -13.02
CA GLY A 71 34.08 -13.71 -12.69
C GLY A 71 35.29 -14.22 -11.88
N LYS A 72 35.07 -15.19 -11.00
CA LYS A 72 36.12 -15.85 -10.20
C LYS A 72 36.98 -16.80 -11.04
N VAL A 73 36.40 -17.57 -11.96
CA VAL A 73 37.16 -18.43 -12.88
C VAL A 73 38.00 -17.58 -13.85
N LEU A 74 37.43 -16.49 -14.37
CA LEU A 74 38.17 -15.58 -15.26
C LEU A 74 39.33 -14.88 -14.54
N LYS A 75 39.19 -14.54 -13.24
CA LYS A 75 40.23 -13.82 -12.47
C LYS A 75 41.21 -14.72 -11.72
N LYS A 76 40.73 -15.70 -10.96
CA LYS A 76 41.55 -16.49 -10.01
C LYS A 76 42.17 -17.71 -10.64
N THR A 77 41.43 -18.43 -11.50
CA THR A 77 41.98 -19.65 -12.09
C THR A 77 42.78 -19.35 -13.35
N GLY A 78 42.63 -18.20 -13.99
CA GLY A 78 43.37 -17.85 -15.22
C GLY A 78 43.01 -18.76 -16.41
N ALA A 79 41.87 -19.45 -16.37
CA ALA A 79 41.45 -20.41 -17.38
C ALA A 79 41.27 -19.76 -18.76
N ALA A 80 40.66 -18.57 -18.82
CA ALA A 80 40.52 -17.80 -20.04
C ALA A 80 41.87 -17.40 -20.66
N GLN A 81 42.83 -16.98 -19.82
CA GLN A 81 44.17 -16.61 -20.29
C GLN A 81 44.94 -17.83 -20.81
N ARG A 82 44.82 -18.99 -20.13
CA ARG A 82 45.42 -20.25 -20.62
C ARG A 82 44.80 -20.73 -21.92
N ILE A 83 43.47 -20.69 -22.03
CA ILE A 83 42.77 -21.01 -23.28
C ILE A 83 43.29 -20.09 -24.40
N LYS A 84 43.44 -18.79 -24.14
CA LYS A 84 44.01 -17.85 -25.11
C LYS A 84 45.39 -18.28 -25.61
N GLU A 85 46.30 -18.55 -24.67
CA GLU A 85 47.70 -18.92 -24.97
C GLU A 85 47.79 -20.24 -25.74
N GLU A 86 47.00 -21.24 -25.35
CA GLU A 86 46.94 -22.54 -26.02
C GLU A 86 46.35 -22.42 -27.44
N LEU A 87 45.26 -21.66 -27.63
CA LEU A 87 44.67 -21.40 -28.94
C LEU A 87 45.65 -20.65 -29.87
N GLU A 88 46.37 -19.65 -29.36
CA GLU A 88 47.40 -18.92 -30.13
C GLU A 88 48.57 -19.82 -30.52
N GLN A 89 49.03 -20.69 -29.62
CA GLN A 89 50.12 -21.62 -29.87
C GLN A 89 49.73 -22.65 -30.94
N VAL A 90 48.54 -23.25 -30.81
CA VAL A 90 48.00 -24.21 -31.77
C VAL A 90 47.76 -23.57 -33.13
N GLY A 91 47.22 -22.34 -33.18
CA GLY A 91 47.04 -21.59 -34.43
C GLY A 91 48.34 -21.31 -35.16
N LYS A 92 49.40 -20.92 -34.44
CA LYS A 92 50.75 -20.74 -35.04
C LYS A 92 51.30 -22.04 -35.62
N THR A 93 51.05 -23.18 -34.97
CA THR A 93 51.48 -24.51 -35.43
C THR A 93 50.71 -24.93 -36.69
N LEU A 94 49.39 -24.75 -36.72
CA LEU A 94 48.55 -25.03 -37.89
C LEU A 94 48.90 -24.13 -39.08
N GLN A 95 49.10 -22.83 -38.85
CA GLN A 95 49.44 -21.88 -39.91
C GLN A 95 50.79 -22.19 -40.56
N LYS A 96 51.84 -22.46 -39.77
CA LYS A 96 53.15 -22.90 -40.28
C LYS A 96 53.02 -24.17 -41.15
N ARG A 97 52.05 -25.03 -40.85
CA ARG A 97 51.80 -26.27 -41.58
C ARG A 97 51.07 -26.03 -42.88
N CYS A 98 50.03 -25.19 -42.91
CA CYS A 98 49.37 -24.74 -44.14
C CYS A 98 50.39 -24.07 -45.08
N GLU A 99 51.29 -23.24 -44.57
CA GLU A 99 52.35 -22.58 -45.34
C GLU A 99 53.38 -23.59 -45.90
N ARG A 100 53.83 -24.56 -45.10
CA ARG A 100 54.73 -25.65 -45.54
C ARG A 100 54.08 -26.57 -46.58
N GLN A 101 52.78 -26.84 -46.44
CA GLN A 101 51.97 -27.64 -47.39
C GLN A 101 51.78 -26.88 -48.72
N ARG A 102 51.43 -25.59 -48.69
CA ARG A 102 51.33 -24.74 -49.89
C ARG A 102 52.67 -24.55 -50.60
N SER A 103 53.77 -24.47 -49.84
CA SER A 103 55.14 -24.44 -50.38
C SER A 103 55.52 -25.73 -51.14
N LYS A 104 54.98 -26.90 -50.75
CA LYS A 104 55.22 -28.20 -51.39
C LYS A 104 54.72 -28.26 -52.84
N TYR A 105 53.68 -27.49 -53.18
CA TYR A 105 53.13 -27.42 -54.54
C TYR A 105 53.88 -26.43 -55.46
N ARG A 106 54.86 -25.67 -54.95
CA ARG A 106 55.65 -24.70 -55.73
C ARG A 106 57.10 -25.11 -56.00
N GLY A 107 57.64 -26.17 -55.41
CA GLY A 107 59.06 -26.52 -55.65
C GLY A 107 59.50 -27.88 -55.11
N THR A 108 60.30 -28.58 -55.92
CA THR A 108 60.92 -29.88 -55.67
C THR A 108 61.85 -29.87 -54.45
N LYS A 109 61.38 -30.43 -53.32
CA LYS A 109 62.21 -31.15 -52.32
C LYS A 109 61.31 -31.95 -51.38
N LYS A 110 61.08 -33.22 -51.75
CA LYS A 110 60.65 -34.26 -50.80
C LYS A 110 61.87 -34.55 -49.93
N VAL A 111 61.82 -34.23 -48.63
CA VAL A 111 62.42 -34.96 -47.50
C VAL A 111 62.40 -34.03 -46.27
N LEU A 112 61.92 -34.57 -45.13
CA LEU A 112 61.81 -34.00 -43.76
C LEU A 112 60.50 -33.32 -43.29
N SER A 113 59.30 -33.68 -43.80
CA SER A 113 58.03 -33.24 -43.15
C SER A 113 57.34 -34.29 -42.27
N ASN A 114 57.66 -35.59 -42.43
CA ASN A 114 56.93 -36.66 -41.70
C ASN A 114 57.53 -36.99 -40.32
N LEU A 115 58.70 -36.42 -39.97
CA LEU A 115 59.40 -36.67 -38.70
C LEU A 115 59.05 -35.67 -37.59
N ALA A 116 58.58 -34.46 -37.95
CA ALA A 116 58.18 -33.45 -36.96
C ALA A 116 56.78 -33.70 -36.39
N TRP A 117 55.90 -34.35 -37.17
CA TRP A 117 54.51 -34.57 -36.76
C TRP A 117 54.35 -35.41 -35.51
N PRO A 118 55.09 -36.51 -35.25
CA PRO A 118 54.95 -37.24 -33.99
C PRO A 118 55.24 -36.38 -32.74
N ILE A 119 56.12 -35.38 -32.87
CA ILE A 119 56.47 -34.43 -31.80
C ILE A 119 55.39 -33.35 -31.69
N GLU A 120 54.99 -32.75 -32.80
CA GLU A 120 53.92 -31.73 -32.88
C GLU A 120 52.53 -32.31 -32.50
N LYS A 121 52.24 -33.56 -32.86
CA LYS A 121 51.03 -34.34 -32.50
C LYS A 121 50.90 -34.44 -30.99
N LYS A 122 52.01 -34.77 -30.30
CA LYS A 122 52.06 -34.84 -28.85
C LYS A 122 51.87 -33.47 -28.18
N GLU A 123 52.22 -32.38 -28.85
CA GLU A 123 51.95 -31.02 -28.39
C GLU A 123 50.49 -30.61 -28.61
N VAL A 124 49.92 -30.91 -29.78
CA VAL A 124 48.49 -30.68 -30.09
C VAL A 124 47.59 -31.48 -29.15
N GLU A 125 47.89 -32.74 -28.89
CA GLU A 125 47.12 -33.60 -27.99
C GLU A 125 47.19 -33.12 -26.53
N LYS A 126 48.33 -32.56 -26.10
CA LYS A 126 48.45 -31.88 -24.81
C LYS A 126 47.64 -30.59 -24.75
N ALA A 127 47.64 -29.81 -25.82
CA ALA A 127 46.86 -28.57 -25.92
C ALA A 127 45.36 -28.88 -25.85
N ILE A 128 44.89 -29.89 -26.59
CA ILE A 128 43.51 -30.40 -26.52
C ILE A 128 43.15 -30.76 -25.07
N GLY A 129 43.96 -31.56 -24.37
CA GLY A 129 43.69 -31.93 -22.99
C GLY A 129 43.65 -30.75 -21.99
N ARG A 130 44.38 -29.65 -22.27
CA ARG A 130 44.34 -28.43 -21.47
C ARG A 130 43.10 -27.58 -21.77
N ILE A 131 42.78 -27.41 -23.05
CA ILE A 131 41.58 -26.72 -23.53
C ILE A 131 40.34 -27.43 -22.98
N GLU A 132 40.24 -28.75 -23.10
CA GLU A 132 39.16 -29.57 -22.52
C GLU A 132 38.99 -29.32 -21.02
N LYS A 133 40.11 -29.27 -20.28
CA LYS A 133 40.08 -29.06 -18.82
C LYS A 133 39.59 -27.67 -18.46
N ASP A 134 40.14 -26.63 -19.07
CA ASP A 134 39.76 -25.24 -18.77
C ASP A 134 38.35 -24.90 -19.30
N SER A 135 37.94 -25.50 -20.42
CA SER A 135 36.58 -25.45 -20.96
C SER A 135 35.56 -26.03 -19.97
N LYS A 136 35.84 -27.22 -19.40
CA LYS A 136 34.99 -27.83 -18.36
C LYS A 136 34.88 -26.95 -17.10
N ILE A 137 35.93 -26.21 -16.74
CA ILE A 137 35.89 -25.28 -15.59
C ILE A 137 34.99 -24.08 -15.90
N LEU A 138 35.10 -23.50 -17.09
CA LEU A 138 34.24 -22.40 -17.53
C LEU A 138 32.77 -22.83 -17.65
N HIS A 139 32.51 -24.00 -18.21
CA HIS A 139 31.17 -24.54 -18.34
C HIS A 139 30.50 -24.75 -16.97
N ARG A 140 31.20 -25.35 -16.02
CA ARG A 140 30.69 -25.50 -14.64
C ARG A 140 30.41 -24.17 -13.96
N ALA A 141 31.24 -23.17 -14.18
CA ALA A 141 31.01 -21.84 -13.62
C ALA A 141 29.75 -21.18 -14.23
N LEU A 142 29.57 -21.33 -15.55
CA LEU A 142 28.36 -20.91 -16.24
C LEU A 142 27.12 -21.62 -15.70
N ASP A 143 27.16 -22.94 -15.52
CA ASP A 143 26.04 -23.72 -14.99
C ASP A 143 25.66 -23.26 -13.57
N VAL A 144 26.65 -22.98 -12.72
CA VAL A 144 26.41 -22.50 -11.34
C VAL A 144 25.76 -21.12 -11.34
N ASP A 145 26.30 -20.17 -12.11
CA ASP A 145 25.74 -18.83 -12.19
C ASP A 145 24.33 -18.84 -12.82
N GLN A 146 24.09 -19.65 -13.87
CA GLN A 146 22.77 -19.84 -14.47
C GLN A 146 21.77 -20.46 -13.48
N ALA A 147 22.17 -21.47 -12.70
CA ALA A 147 21.33 -22.09 -11.69
C ALA A 147 20.96 -21.07 -10.59
N SER A 148 21.94 -20.29 -10.10
CA SER A 148 21.71 -19.24 -9.10
C SER A 148 20.75 -18.15 -9.61
N LEU A 149 20.94 -17.70 -10.84
CA LEU A 149 20.04 -16.72 -11.47
C LEU A 149 18.61 -17.26 -11.65
N SER A 150 18.48 -18.54 -12.03
CA SER A 150 17.20 -19.23 -12.16
C SER A 150 16.48 -19.33 -10.80
N GLU A 151 17.21 -19.70 -9.75
CA GLU A 151 16.68 -19.76 -8.38
C GLU A 151 16.21 -18.39 -7.88
N ASP A 152 17.03 -17.35 -8.07
CA ASP A 152 16.67 -15.97 -7.71
C ASP A 152 15.45 -15.47 -8.49
N THR A 153 15.35 -15.81 -9.77
CA THR A 153 14.20 -15.46 -10.62
C THR A 153 12.95 -16.19 -10.16
N ASN A 154 13.04 -17.49 -9.89
CA ASN A 154 11.94 -18.28 -9.34
C ASN A 154 11.49 -17.74 -7.99
N ARG A 155 12.41 -17.36 -7.10
CA ARG A 155 12.07 -16.74 -5.81
C ARG A 155 11.29 -15.45 -6.00
N LYS A 156 11.74 -14.55 -6.89
CA LYS A 156 11.04 -13.29 -7.19
C LYS A 156 9.66 -13.53 -7.80
N VAL A 157 9.55 -14.45 -8.75
CA VAL A 157 8.27 -14.79 -9.40
C VAL A 157 7.30 -15.38 -8.37
N THR A 158 7.76 -16.23 -7.46
CA THR A 158 6.92 -16.78 -6.38
C THR A 158 6.46 -15.68 -5.42
N GLN A 159 7.36 -14.78 -5.00
CA GLN A 159 7.01 -13.64 -4.13
C GLN A 159 5.98 -12.70 -4.77
N GLU A 160 6.14 -12.38 -6.05
CA GLU A 160 5.16 -11.55 -6.78
C GLU A 160 3.81 -12.26 -6.94
N LYS A 161 3.80 -13.58 -7.17
CA LYS A 161 2.57 -14.36 -7.21
C LYS A 161 1.86 -14.38 -5.85
N GLU A 162 2.60 -14.58 -4.76
CA GLU A 162 2.07 -14.55 -3.39
C GLU A 162 1.49 -13.17 -3.06
N ARG A 163 2.21 -12.09 -3.43
CA ARG A 163 1.73 -10.71 -3.25
C ARG A 163 0.47 -10.43 -4.05
N ALA A 164 0.44 -10.80 -5.33
CA ALA A 164 -0.73 -10.61 -6.18
C ALA A 164 -1.95 -11.40 -5.65
N TYR A 165 -1.73 -12.61 -5.14
CA TYR A 165 -2.77 -13.42 -4.53
C TYR A 165 -3.28 -12.83 -3.20
N PHE A 166 -2.36 -12.30 -2.38
CA PHE A 166 -2.69 -11.54 -1.17
C PHE A 166 -3.58 -10.34 -1.48
N GLU A 167 -3.16 -9.47 -2.40
CA GLU A 167 -3.93 -8.30 -2.82
C GLU A 167 -5.30 -8.71 -3.38
N LYS A 168 -5.38 -9.81 -4.13
CA LYS A 168 -6.64 -10.33 -4.67
C LYS A 168 -7.64 -10.74 -3.57
N ILE A 169 -7.19 -11.44 -2.53
CA ILE A 169 -8.06 -11.87 -1.41
C ILE A 169 -8.50 -10.66 -0.58
N ILE A 170 -7.58 -9.73 -0.30
CA ILE A 170 -7.85 -8.55 0.53
C ILE A 170 -8.81 -7.58 -0.16
N ASN A 171 -8.67 -7.38 -1.47
CA ASN A 171 -9.56 -6.52 -2.26
C ASN A 171 -10.91 -7.20 -2.58
N TRP A 172 -11.01 -8.51 -2.39
CA TRP A 172 -12.28 -9.22 -2.57
C TRP A 172 -13.28 -8.95 -1.44
N LEU A 173 -12.81 -8.76 -0.20
CA LEU A 173 -13.67 -8.40 0.93
C LEU A 173 -14.41 -7.09 0.63
N PRO A 174 -15.72 -6.97 0.97
CA PRO A 174 -16.50 -5.75 0.76
C PRO A 174 -16.11 -4.68 1.79
N SER A 175 -14.86 -4.25 1.77
CA SER A 175 -14.27 -3.23 2.64
C SER A 175 -14.36 -1.84 2.01
N VAL A 176 -14.24 -0.80 2.83
CA VAL A 176 -14.29 0.60 2.40
C VAL A 176 -13.06 1.35 2.90
N ASP A 177 -12.70 2.44 2.23
CA ASP A 177 -11.59 3.28 2.68
C ASP A 177 -11.95 4.02 3.97
N THR A 178 -11.23 3.68 5.05
CA THR A 178 -11.32 4.34 6.36
C THR A 178 -10.20 5.37 6.56
N SER A 179 -9.20 5.41 5.68
CA SER A 179 -8.03 6.27 5.84
C SER A 179 -8.33 7.74 5.56
N SER A 180 -9.22 8.02 4.59
CA SER A 180 -9.67 9.39 4.29
C SER A 180 -10.31 10.08 5.49
N ASP A 181 -11.27 9.44 6.17
CA ASP A 181 -11.91 10.01 7.36
C ASP A 181 -10.91 10.22 8.50
N HIS A 182 -10.02 9.23 8.70
CA HIS A 182 -8.98 9.33 9.71
C HIS A 182 -8.05 10.52 9.45
N ASN A 183 -7.57 10.69 8.22
CA ASN A 183 -6.70 11.82 7.84
C ASN A 183 -7.42 13.16 8.02
N ILE A 184 -8.71 13.26 7.64
CA ILE A 184 -9.50 14.46 7.87
C ILE A 184 -9.62 14.75 9.38
N ALA A 185 -9.89 13.73 10.21
CA ALA A 185 -9.95 13.88 11.65
C ALA A 185 -8.61 14.37 12.23
N ARG A 186 -7.48 13.85 11.74
CA ARG A 186 -6.13 14.27 12.11
C ARG A 186 -5.84 15.73 11.73
N THR A 187 -6.23 16.17 10.53
CA THR A 187 -6.04 17.58 10.12
C THR A 187 -6.81 18.58 11.00
N ARG A 188 -7.90 18.13 11.64
CA ARG A 188 -8.72 18.94 12.56
C ARG A 188 -8.24 18.90 14.00
N HIS A 189 -7.29 18.03 14.34
CA HIS A 189 -6.77 17.93 15.70
C HIS A 189 -5.93 19.16 16.03
N GLN A 190 -6.24 19.80 17.16
CA GLN A 190 -5.38 20.83 17.73
C GLN A 190 -4.41 20.17 18.70
N ALA A 191 -3.11 20.37 18.49
CA ALA A 191 -2.08 19.82 19.36
C ALA A 191 -2.30 20.23 20.82
N GLY A 192 -2.11 19.29 21.74
CA GLY A 192 -2.35 19.48 23.18
C GLY A 192 -3.77 19.17 23.65
N THR A 193 -4.75 19.05 22.74
CA THR A 193 -6.15 18.73 23.12
C THR A 193 -6.41 17.23 23.17
N GLY A 194 -7.31 16.81 24.07
CA GLY A 194 -7.75 15.43 24.24
C GLY A 194 -6.95 14.61 25.25
N GLU A 195 -5.90 15.18 25.85
CA GLU A 195 -5.02 14.48 26.81
C GLU A 195 -5.74 14.03 28.08
N TRP A 196 -6.77 14.78 28.50
CA TRP A 196 -7.61 14.43 29.65
C TRP A 196 -8.16 13.00 29.60
N LEU A 197 -8.39 12.45 28.40
CA LEU A 197 -8.92 11.11 28.21
C LEU A 197 -7.92 10.04 28.63
N PHE A 198 -6.63 10.26 28.40
CA PHE A 198 -5.58 9.28 28.65
C PHE A 198 -5.23 9.13 30.14
N GLU A 199 -5.62 10.12 30.94
CA GLU A 199 -5.47 10.11 32.40
C GLU A 199 -6.65 9.43 33.12
N LEU A 200 -7.75 9.14 32.41
CA LEU A 200 -8.93 8.53 33.02
C LEU A 200 -8.71 7.07 33.39
N GLY A 201 -9.13 6.71 34.60
CA GLY A 201 -9.07 5.34 35.11
C GLY A 201 -9.84 4.36 34.22
N GLU A 202 -10.97 4.80 33.64
CA GLU A 202 -11.79 4.03 32.71
C GLU A 202 -11.02 3.71 31.41
N TYR A 203 -10.33 4.71 30.85
CA TYR A 203 -9.49 4.53 29.66
C TYR A 203 -8.31 3.60 29.95
N LEU A 204 -7.61 3.82 31.07
CA LEU A 204 -6.48 2.99 31.49
C LEU A 204 -6.90 1.54 31.76
N ALA A 205 -8.06 1.33 32.40
CA ALA A 205 -8.61 0.01 32.65
C ALA A 205 -8.99 -0.73 31.36
N TRP A 206 -9.63 -0.02 30.41
CA TRP A 206 -9.93 -0.54 29.08
C TRP A 206 -8.66 -0.91 28.32
N LYS A 207 -7.66 -0.02 28.32
CA LYS A 207 -6.38 -0.25 27.64
C LYS A 207 -5.59 -1.41 28.23
N LYS A 208 -5.68 -1.65 29.54
CA LYS A 208 -4.92 -2.71 30.22
C LYS A 208 -5.47 -4.11 29.91
N ALA A 209 -6.80 -4.31 29.94
CA ALA A 209 -7.38 -5.65 29.91
C ALA A 209 -8.06 -5.99 28.57
N PRO A 210 -7.75 -7.13 27.94
CA PRO A 210 -8.46 -7.59 26.74
C PRO A 210 -9.93 -7.93 27.04
N GLY A 211 -10.78 -7.91 26.01
CA GLY A 211 -12.22 -8.19 26.12
C GLY A 211 -13.05 -7.05 26.72
N ARG A 212 -12.43 -5.89 26.97
CA ARG A 212 -13.11 -4.68 27.47
C ARG A 212 -13.71 -3.87 26.33
N VAL A 213 -14.85 -3.25 26.63
CA VAL A 213 -15.52 -2.31 25.74
C VAL A 213 -15.53 -0.94 26.42
N LEU A 214 -15.07 0.09 25.71
CA LEU A 214 -15.16 1.49 26.14
C LEU A 214 -16.11 2.24 25.20
N TRP A 215 -17.19 2.78 25.76
CA TRP A 215 -18.14 3.59 25.03
C TRP A 215 -17.98 5.07 25.39
N LEU A 216 -17.39 5.83 24.46
CA LEU A 216 -17.21 7.27 24.60
C LEU A 216 -18.41 8.00 23.98
N ASN A 217 -19.29 8.54 24.82
CA ASN A 217 -20.50 9.20 24.37
C ASN A 217 -20.42 10.72 24.55
N GLY A 218 -21.10 11.46 23.68
CA GLY A 218 -21.14 12.91 23.78
C GLY A 218 -22.03 13.53 22.72
N LYS A 219 -22.39 14.80 22.92
CA LYS A 219 -23.24 15.53 21.98
C LYS A 219 -22.56 15.82 20.65
N THR A 220 -23.30 16.31 19.67
CA THR A 220 -22.75 16.72 18.38
C THR A 220 -21.74 17.85 18.55
N GLY A 221 -20.60 17.74 17.87
CA GLY A 221 -19.58 18.79 17.87
C GLY A 221 -18.68 18.85 19.09
N CYS A 222 -18.74 17.89 20.02
CA CYS A 222 -17.86 17.83 21.20
C CYS A 222 -16.48 17.18 20.95
N GLY A 223 -16.15 16.82 19.69
CA GLY A 223 -14.82 16.33 19.32
C GLY A 223 -14.63 14.81 19.27
N LYS A 224 -15.69 13.99 19.37
CA LYS A 224 -15.62 12.50 19.31
C LYS A 224 -14.69 11.96 18.22
N THR A 225 -14.91 12.37 16.97
CA THR A 225 -14.11 11.91 15.82
C THR A 225 -12.63 12.29 15.92
N VAL A 226 -12.33 13.49 16.43
CA VAL A 226 -10.94 13.92 16.66
C VAL A 226 -10.31 13.09 17.78
N LEU A 227 -11.04 12.82 18.86
CA LEU A 227 -10.58 11.95 19.95
C LEU A 227 -10.33 10.52 19.46
N SER A 228 -11.22 9.94 18.66
CA SER A 228 -11.00 8.62 18.03
C SER A 228 -9.70 8.57 17.24
N SER A 229 -9.44 9.59 16.41
CA SER A 229 -8.20 9.67 15.65
C SER A 229 -6.96 9.82 16.54
N THR A 230 -7.08 10.55 17.65
CA THR A 230 -5.98 10.78 18.61
C THR A 230 -5.66 9.50 19.39
N ILE A 231 -6.68 8.73 19.79
CA ILE A 231 -6.52 7.42 20.42
C ILE A 231 -5.82 6.44 19.48
N ILE A 232 -6.22 6.41 18.21
CA ILE A 232 -5.61 5.53 17.19
C ILE A 232 -4.12 5.85 17.04
N GLU A 233 -3.77 7.13 16.87
CA GLU A 233 -2.37 7.52 16.70
C GLU A 233 -1.55 7.25 17.95
N ARG A 234 -2.11 7.51 19.14
CA ARG A 234 -1.44 7.19 20.40
C ARG A 234 -1.10 5.70 20.53
N ILE A 235 -2.05 4.83 20.17
CA ILE A 235 -1.84 3.37 20.19
C ILE A 235 -0.76 2.96 19.17
N LYS A 236 -0.80 3.51 17.95
CA LYS A 236 0.21 3.23 16.92
C LYS A 236 1.60 3.72 17.32
N GLU A 237 1.71 4.89 17.93
CA GLU A 237 2.99 5.46 18.38
C GLU A 237 3.62 4.60 19.48
N GLU A 238 2.84 4.29 20.52
CA GLU A 238 3.29 3.47 21.66
C GLU A 238 3.70 2.05 21.25
N HIS A 239 3.11 1.51 20.18
CA HIS A 239 3.36 0.16 19.71
C HIS A 239 4.03 0.07 18.35
N SER A 240 4.62 1.16 17.84
CA SER A 240 5.23 1.25 16.51
C SER A 240 6.28 0.18 16.20
N LYS A 241 6.95 -0.34 17.23
CA LYS A 241 7.96 -1.41 17.13
C LYS A 241 7.47 -2.78 17.61
N ASN A 242 6.25 -2.87 18.12
CA ASN A 242 5.70 -4.10 18.67
C ASN A 242 4.76 -4.76 17.66
N SER A 243 5.28 -5.71 16.89
CA SER A 243 4.49 -6.48 15.92
C SER A 243 3.41 -7.35 16.55
N ALA A 244 3.38 -7.50 17.88
CA ALA A 244 2.33 -8.22 18.60
C ALA A 244 1.06 -7.39 18.83
N VAL A 245 1.05 -6.10 18.47
CA VAL A 245 -0.13 -5.23 18.60
C VAL A 245 -0.70 -4.89 17.23
N ALA A 246 -1.99 -5.14 17.03
CA ALA A 246 -2.71 -4.76 15.83
C ALA A 246 -3.78 -3.71 16.14
N THR A 247 -3.97 -2.75 15.23
CA THR A 247 -4.97 -1.68 15.39
C THR A 247 -5.85 -1.61 14.16
N ALA A 248 -7.17 -1.72 14.33
CA ALA A 248 -8.14 -1.50 13.26
C ALA A 248 -9.13 -0.42 13.65
N TYR A 249 -9.66 0.30 12.68
CA TYR A 249 -10.62 1.36 12.94
C TYR A 249 -11.65 1.52 11.84
N PHE A 250 -12.79 2.10 12.19
CA PHE A 250 -13.87 2.39 11.25
C PHE A 250 -14.57 3.69 11.63
N TYR A 251 -14.95 4.47 10.63
CA TYR A 251 -15.73 5.70 10.81
C TYR A 251 -17.09 5.49 10.15
N PHE A 252 -18.14 5.39 10.96
CA PHE A 252 -19.50 5.45 10.42
C PHE A 252 -19.74 6.86 9.87
N ASN A 253 -20.33 6.93 8.68
CA ASN A 253 -20.60 8.19 8.01
C ASN A 253 -21.99 8.18 7.40
N PHE A 254 -22.87 9.06 7.89
CA PHE A 254 -24.26 9.13 7.42
C PHE A 254 -24.37 9.58 5.96
N ALA A 255 -23.35 10.26 5.41
CA ALA A 255 -23.34 10.69 4.01
C ALA A 255 -22.84 9.60 3.06
N ASP A 256 -22.06 8.62 3.53
CA ASP A 256 -21.52 7.53 2.71
C ASP A 256 -22.33 6.26 2.91
N THR A 257 -23.00 5.76 1.87
CA THR A 257 -23.88 4.58 1.98
C THR A 257 -23.13 3.31 2.33
N GLU A 258 -21.90 3.14 1.82
CA GLU A 258 -21.11 1.93 2.08
C GLU A 258 -20.62 1.90 3.53
N LYS A 259 -20.43 3.07 4.16
CA LYS A 259 -20.02 3.22 5.57
C LYS A 259 -21.13 3.08 6.60
N ARG A 260 -22.31 2.58 6.20
CA ARG A 260 -23.46 2.37 7.11
C ARG A 260 -23.75 0.90 7.40
N HIS A 261 -23.26 -0.01 6.58
CA HIS A 261 -23.62 -1.42 6.63
C HIS A 261 -22.69 -2.25 7.51
N ALA A 262 -23.24 -3.21 8.25
CA ALA A 262 -22.47 -4.07 9.14
C ALA A 262 -21.43 -4.91 8.40
N ILE A 263 -21.76 -5.39 7.19
CA ILE A 263 -20.83 -6.19 6.38
C ILE A 263 -19.58 -5.40 5.98
N ASN A 264 -19.75 -4.13 5.57
CA ASN A 264 -18.62 -3.26 5.22
C ASN A 264 -17.80 -2.88 6.44
N TYR A 265 -18.46 -2.60 7.56
CA TYR A 265 -17.81 -2.37 8.85
C TYR A 265 -16.89 -3.54 9.24
N VAL A 266 -17.44 -4.76 9.32
CA VAL A 266 -16.69 -5.96 9.73
C VAL A 266 -15.59 -6.30 8.73
N SER A 267 -15.88 -6.23 7.43
CA SER A 267 -14.91 -6.54 6.37
C SER A 267 -13.73 -5.58 6.38
N SER A 268 -13.95 -4.30 6.65
CA SER A 268 -12.88 -3.29 6.74
C SER A 268 -11.98 -3.52 7.96
N LEU A 269 -12.52 -4.00 9.07
CA LEU A 269 -11.72 -4.40 10.23
C LEU A 269 -10.84 -5.61 9.91
N ILE A 270 -11.41 -6.66 9.27
CA ILE A 270 -10.64 -7.85 8.85
C ILE A 270 -9.52 -7.44 7.90
N GLN A 271 -9.83 -6.60 6.91
CA GLN A 271 -8.86 -6.12 5.93
C GLN A 271 -7.65 -5.47 6.62
N GLN A 272 -7.89 -4.53 7.54
CA GLN A 272 -6.82 -3.84 8.28
C GLN A 272 -5.99 -4.80 9.14
N LEU A 273 -6.62 -5.76 9.83
CA LEU A 273 -5.92 -6.73 10.67
C LEU A 273 -5.05 -7.68 9.85
N VAL A 274 -5.53 -8.15 8.70
CA VAL A 274 -4.77 -9.06 7.83
C VAL A 274 -3.66 -8.34 7.06
N VAL A 275 -3.86 -7.08 6.68
CA VAL A 275 -2.78 -6.26 6.08
C VAL A 275 -1.63 -6.06 7.08
N GLN A 276 -1.94 -5.84 8.35
CA GLN A 276 -0.91 -5.72 9.41
C GLN A 276 -0.20 -7.04 9.70
N SER A 277 -0.90 -8.16 9.63
CA SER A 277 -0.33 -9.49 9.85
C SER A 277 0.63 -9.95 8.74
N ARG A 278 0.56 -9.34 7.55
CA ARG A 278 1.30 -9.70 6.32
C ARG A 278 1.14 -11.17 5.91
N ALA A 279 0.12 -11.85 6.44
CA ALA A 279 -0.12 -13.27 6.20
C ALA A 279 -1.63 -13.52 6.12
N ILE A 280 -2.05 -14.19 5.06
CA ILE A 280 -3.45 -14.59 4.87
C ILE A 280 -3.73 -15.76 5.82
N PRO A 281 -4.71 -15.63 6.74
CA PRO A 281 -5.13 -16.78 7.51
C PRO A 281 -5.70 -17.86 6.60
N THR A 282 -5.33 -19.12 6.81
CA THR A 282 -5.87 -20.25 6.04
C THR A 282 -7.39 -20.28 6.04
N THR A 283 -8.03 -19.83 7.13
CA THR A 283 -9.50 -19.69 7.21
C THR A 283 -10.05 -18.63 6.25
N LEU A 284 -9.36 -17.50 6.08
CA LEU A 284 -9.76 -16.46 5.12
C LEU A 284 -9.56 -16.93 3.68
N GLU A 285 -8.45 -17.62 3.41
CA GLU A 285 -8.20 -18.23 2.11
C GLU A 285 -9.27 -19.26 1.74
N LYS A 286 -9.62 -20.14 2.69
CA LYS A 286 -10.72 -21.10 2.49
C LYS A 286 -12.04 -20.40 2.22
N LEU A 287 -12.37 -19.35 2.99
CA LEU A 287 -13.57 -18.56 2.77
C LEU A 287 -13.60 -17.94 1.36
N TYR A 288 -12.45 -17.45 0.87
CA TYR A 288 -12.32 -16.95 -0.50
C TYR A 288 -12.55 -18.03 -1.56
N GLN A 289 -12.04 -19.25 -1.34
CA GLN A 289 -12.24 -20.41 -2.23
C GLN A 289 -13.72 -20.86 -2.23
N ASP A 290 -14.34 -20.97 -1.04
CA ASP A 290 -15.74 -21.32 -0.86
C ASP A 290 -16.68 -20.29 -1.54
N CYS A 291 -16.22 -19.05 -1.69
CA CYS A 291 -16.89 -18.01 -2.47
C CYS A 291 -16.49 -18.00 -3.97
N ASN A 292 -16.25 -19.19 -4.54
CA ASN A 292 -15.89 -19.40 -5.95
C ASN A 292 -14.70 -18.54 -6.39
N HIS A 293 -13.62 -18.57 -5.60
CA HIS A 293 -12.42 -17.76 -5.82
C HIS A 293 -12.74 -16.27 -6.01
N GLY A 294 -13.66 -15.76 -5.19
CA GLY A 294 -14.06 -14.37 -5.13
C GLY A 294 -15.11 -13.91 -6.15
N THR A 295 -15.71 -14.85 -6.90
CA THR A 295 -16.81 -14.52 -7.82
C THR A 295 -18.07 -14.12 -7.05
N SER A 296 -18.33 -14.75 -5.90
CA SER A 296 -19.38 -14.33 -4.97
C SER A 296 -18.80 -13.57 -3.79
N LYS A 297 -19.63 -12.74 -3.15
CA LYS A 297 -19.27 -12.03 -1.91
C LYS A 297 -19.62 -12.87 -0.68
N PRO A 298 -18.88 -12.75 0.42
CA PRO A 298 -19.21 -13.46 1.65
C PRO A 298 -20.46 -12.86 2.29
N SER A 299 -21.20 -13.65 3.06
CA SER A 299 -22.31 -13.18 3.88
C SER A 299 -21.82 -12.44 5.14
N LEU A 300 -22.70 -11.64 5.77
CA LEU A 300 -22.40 -10.99 7.05
C LEU A 300 -21.95 -12.01 8.11
N ARG A 301 -22.63 -13.15 8.22
CA ARG A 301 -22.29 -14.19 9.19
C ARG A 301 -20.87 -14.72 9.00
N GLN A 302 -20.48 -14.99 7.75
CA GLN A 302 -19.13 -15.47 7.41
C GLN A 302 -18.06 -14.44 7.77
N VAL A 303 -18.28 -13.15 7.50
CA VAL A 303 -17.29 -12.12 7.88
C VAL A 303 -17.25 -11.91 9.41
N VAL A 304 -18.37 -11.99 10.12
CA VAL A 304 -18.37 -11.92 11.61
C VAL A 304 -17.60 -13.08 12.21
N GLU A 305 -17.76 -14.30 11.68
CA GLU A 305 -17.00 -15.47 12.10
C GLU A 305 -15.51 -15.35 11.77
N MET A 306 -15.17 -14.77 10.61
CA MET A 306 -13.78 -14.49 10.25
C MET A 306 -13.17 -13.43 11.18
N LEU A 307 -13.87 -12.34 11.50
CA LEU A 307 -13.39 -11.34 12.46
C LEU A 307 -13.23 -11.95 13.86
N LYS A 308 -14.15 -12.83 14.28
CA LYS A 308 -14.02 -13.60 15.52
C LYS A 308 -12.75 -14.44 15.52
N TYR A 309 -12.48 -15.15 14.42
CA TYR A 309 -11.23 -15.90 14.26
C TYR A 309 -10.03 -14.96 14.38
N CYS A 310 -10.05 -13.78 13.75
CA CYS A 310 -8.99 -12.79 13.91
C CYS A 310 -8.80 -12.31 15.36
N ALA A 311 -9.90 -12.14 16.10
CA ALA A 311 -9.90 -11.64 17.46
C ALA A 311 -9.44 -12.67 18.51
N THR A 312 -9.57 -13.97 18.23
CA THR A 312 -9.27 -15.05 19.19
C THR A 312 -8.05 -15.88 18.83
N SER A 313 -7.64 -15.92 17.57
CA SER A 313 -6.45 -16.64 17.13
C SER A 313 -5.20 -15.75 17.16
N GLU A 314 -4.03 -16.37 17.15
CA GLU A 314 -2.75 -15.69 16.98
C GLU A 314 -2.49 -15.41 15.50
N ILE A 315 -3.36 -14.64 14.85
CA ILE A 315 -3.05 -14.16 13.50
C ILE A 315 -1.72 -13.40 13.59
N ALA A 316 -0.70 -13.95 12.93
CA ALA A 316 0.68 -13.45 12.89
C ALA A 316 1.29 -13.08 14.26
N GLY A 317 0.91 -13.80 15.33
CA GLY A 317 1.48 -13.57 16.65
C GLY A 317 0.98 -12.30 17.37
N ALA A 318 -0.09 -11.65 16.88
CA ALA A 318 -0.70 -10.55 17.61
C ALA A 318 -1.33 -11.04 18.93
N THR A 319 -0.91 -10.44 20.03
CA THR A 319 -1.41 -10.72 21.39
C THR A 319 -2.42 -9.70 21.87
N ASP A 320 -2.44 -8.51 21.26
CA ASP A 320 -3.30 -7.40 21.64
C ASP A 320 -3.87 -6.71 20.41
N ILE A 321 -5.21 -6.60 20.37
CA ILE A 321 -5.91 -5.98 19.24
C ILE A 321 -6.71 -4.79 19.76
N PHE A 322 -6.59 -3.64 19.11
CA PHE A 322 -7.41 -2.46 19.37
C PHE A 322 -8.34 -2.21 18.19
N VAL A 323 -9.63 -2.09 18.46
CA VAL A 323 -10.65 -1.76 17.45
C VAL A 323 -11.36 -0.48 17.86
N ILE A 324 -11.24 0.57 17.03
CA ILE A 324 -11.82 1.89 17.29
C ILE A 324 -12.92 2.17 16.25
N THR A 325 -14.15 2.31 16.71
CA THR A 325 -15.32 2.52 15.85
C THR A 325 -15.96 3.87 16.18
N ASP A 326 -15.80 4.84 15.28
CA ASP A 326 -16.28 6.20 15.46
C ASP A 326 -17.71 6.39 14.96
N SER A 327 -18.47 7.20 15.70
CA SER A 327 -19.76 7.78 15.32
C SER A 327 -20.83 6.77 14.95
N LEU A 328 -21.03 5.74 15.77
CA LEU A 328 -22.04 4.68 15.54
C LEU A 328 -23.47 5.23 15.34
N ASP A 329 -23.78 6.40 15.90
CA ASP A 329 -25.04 7.11 15.67
C ASP A 329 -25.25 7.60 14.24
N GLU A 330 -24.21 7.60 13.40
CA GLU A 330 -24.34 7.91 11.97
C GLU A 330 -24.84 6.71 11.15
N CYS A 331 -24.88 5.52 11.73
CA CYS A 331 -25.62 4.41 11.16
C CYS A 331 -27.14 4.69 11.25
N PRO A 332 -27.92 4.60 10.17
CA PRO A 332 -29.35 4.90 10.19
C PRO A 332 -30.12 4.05 11.20
N GLN A 333 -30.96 4.69 12.02
CA GLN A 333 -31.87 3.98 12.94
C GLN A 333 -32.75 2.98 12.20
N GLY A 334 -33.16 1.92 12.91
CA GLY A 334 -33.98 0.84 12.36
C GLY A 334 -33.16 -0.42 12.12
N GLU A 335 -33.50 -1.18 11.08
CA GLU A 335 -32.92 -2.51 10.82
C GLU A 335 -31.40 -2.47 10.64
N VAL A 336 -30.88 -1.49 9.91
CA VAL A 336 -29.44 -1.37 9.62
C VAL A 336 -28.61 -1.18 10.90
N ARG A 337 -29.02 -0.25 11.78
CA ARG A 337 -28.32 -0.05 13.05
C ARG A 337 -28.54 -1.21 14.01
N ASN A 338 -29.71 -1.83 14.02
CA ASN A 338 -29.95 -3.02 14.85
C ASN A 338 -29.02 -4.18 14.46
N GLU A 339 -28.74 -4.37 13.18
CA GLU A 339 -27.76 -5.34 12.68
C GLU A 339 -26.35 -5.01 13.19
N VAL A 340 -25.91 -3.74 13.07
CA VAL A 340 -24.61 -3.28 13.59
C VAL A 340 -24.50 -3.48 15.11
N LEU A 341 -25.51 -3.09 15.88
CA LEU A 341 -25.55 -3.27 17.34
C LEU A 341 -25.56 -4.74 17.73
N GLY A 342 -26.23 -5.60 16.95
CA GLY A 342 -26.20 -7.05 17.11
C GLY A 342 -24.78 -7.61 16.95
N VAL A 343 -24.06 -7.16 15.92
CA VAL A 343 -22.65 -7.51 15.70
C VAL A 343 -21.77 -7.00 16.85
N VAL A 344 -21.93 -5.74 17.29
CA VAL A 344 -21.19 -5.18 18.44
C VAL A 344 -21.41 -6.00 19.71
N LYS A 345 -22.66 -6.40 19.97
CA LYS A 345 -22.98 -7.27 21.11
C LYS A 345 -22.33 -8.64 20.96
N GLU A 346 -22.34 -9.24 19.78
CA GLU A 346 -21.66 -10.51 19.54
C GLU A 346 -20.14 -10.39 19.78
N MET A 347 -19.51 -9.35 19.22
CA MET A 347 -18.08 -9.05 19.37
C MET A 347 -17.65 -8.95 20.84
N SER A 348 -18.48 -8.29 21.66
CA SER A 348 -18.22 -8.12 23.09
C SER A 348 -18.29 -9.43 23.91
N ASN A 349 -18.97 -10.45 23.40
CA ASN A 349 -19.18 -11.74 24.07
C ASN A 349 -18.19 -12.84 23.63
N TRP A 350 -17.24 -12.52 22.75
CA TRP A 350 -16.24 -13.47 22.29
C TRP A 350 -15.29 -13.89 23.43
N GLN A 351 -15.45 -15.14 23.85
CA GLN A 351 -14.57 -15.77 24.84
C GLN A 351 -13.12 -15.80 24.34
N LYS A 352 -12.17 -15.52 25.24
CA LYS A 352 -10.73 -15.45 24.94
C LYS A 352 -10.35 -14.40 23.88
N SER A 353 -11.22 -13.43 23.61
CA SER A 353 -10.89 -12.32 22.72
C SER A 353 -9.74 -11.51 23.29
N LYS A 354 -8.73 -11.25 22.47
CA LYS A 354 -7.58 -10.37 22.75
C LYS A 354 -7.89 -8.90 22.43
N THR A 355 -9.14 -8.63 22.05
CA THR A 355 -9.54 -7.36 21.47
C THR A 355 -10.10 -6.39 22.51
N ARG A 356 -9.71 -5.12 22.39
CA ARG A 356 -10.25 -3.99 23.13
C ARG A 356 -11.05 -3.14 22.15
N PHE A 357 -12.34 -3.03 22.41
CA PHE A 357 -13.24 -2.28 21.52
C PHE A 357 -13.52 -0.91 22.09
N LEU A 358 -13.35 0.14 21.28
CA LEU A 358 -13.79 1.49 21.59
C LEU A 358 -14.87 1.89 20.60
N PHE A 359 -15.97 2.39 21.13
CA PHE A 359 -17.07 2.94 20.33
C PHE A 359 -17.29 4.39 20.70
N THR A 360 -17.53 5.25 19.70
CA THR A 360 -18.04 6.59 19.95
C THR A 360 -19.43 6.76 19.38
N SER A 361 -20.28 7.50 20.10
CA SER A 361 -21.58 7.89 19.55
C SER A 361 -22.24 9.05 20.32
N ARG A 362 -23.39 9.51 19.83
CA ARG A 362 -24.37 10.20 20.67
C ARG A 362 -25.02 9.22 21.66
N PRO A 363 -25.46 9.70 22.83
CA PRO A 363 -26.22 8.88 23.77
C PRO A 363 -27.68 8.76 23.32
N GLU A 364 -27.91 8.13 22.16
CA GLU A 364 -29.27 7.81 21.70
C GLU A 364 -29.81 6.58 22.45
N THR A 365 -31.13 6.50 22.64
CA THR A 365 -31.77 5.53 23.55
C THR A 365 -31.49 4.06 23.19
N ASP A 366 -31.50 3.74 21.91
CA ASP A 366 -31.16 2.41 21.37
C ASP A 366 -29.69 2.05 21.62
N ILE A 367 -28.77 3.00 21.40
CA ILE A 367 -27.34 2.80 21.61
C ILE A 367 -27.01 2.68 23.11
N GLN A 368 -27.60 3.54 23.95
CA GLN A 368 -27.51 3.45 25.41
C GLN A 368 -27.94 2.07 25.92
N LYS A 369 -29.06 1.55 25.41
CA LYS A 369 -29.55 0.20 25.75
C LYS A 369 -28.59 -0.89 25.27
N ALA A 370 -27.92 -0.71 24.13
CA ALA A 370 -26.97 -1.70 23.63
C ALA A 370 -25.70 -1.80 24.48
N PHE A 371 -25.20 -0.66 24.99
CA PHE A 371 -23.98 -0.58 25.82
C PHE A 371 -24.22 -0.68 27.32
N CYS A 372 -25.47 -0.85 27.77
CA CYS A 372 -25.76 -1.02 29.18
C CYS A 372 -25.19 -2.34 29.72
N ILE A 373 -24.93 -2.39 31.03
CA ILE A 373 -24.25 -3.52 31.67
C ILE A 373 -25.02 -4.85 31.53
N SER A 374 -26.36 -4.80 31.40
CA SER A 374 -27.18 -5.99 31.17
C SER A 374 -27.08 -6.52 29.74
N SER A 375 -26.63 -5.71 28.79
CA SER A 375 -26.39 -6.11 27.41
C SER A 375 -24.91 -6.47 27.16
N ILE A 376 -23.99 -5.64 27.66
CA ILE A 376 -22.54 -5.80 27.54
C ILE A 376 -21.91 -5.59 28.93
N PRO A 377 -21.69 -6.66 29.72
CA PRO A 377 -21.17 -6.55 31.08
C PRO A 377 -19.76 -5.95 31.18
N THR A 378 -18.97 -6.06 30.11
CA THR A 378 -17.59 -5.56 30.04
C THR A 378 -17.50 -4.09 29.58
N SER A 379 -18.65 -3.46 29.33
CA SER A 379 -18.77 -2.07 28.86
C SER A 379 -18.54 -1.08 29.99
N VAL A 380 -17.66 -0.11 29.73
CA VAL A 380 -17.46 1.09 30.56
C VAL A 380 -17.85 2.30 29.71
N SER A 381 -18.62 3.22 30.28
CA SER A 381 -19.10 4.40 29.56
C SER A 381 -18.38 5.65 30.07
N VAL A 382 -17.89 6.48 29.15
CA VAL A 382 -17.27 7.79 29.44
C VAL A 382 -18.05 8.86 28.68
N SER A 383 -18.58 9.83 29.41
CA SER A 383 -19.28 10.98 28.83
C SER A 383 -18.32 12.14 28.58
N ILE A 384 -18.32 12.69 27.37
CA ILE A 384 -17.61 13.92 27.02
C ILE A 384 -18.46 15.11 27.50
N GLU A 385 -18.22 15.51 28.74
CA GLU A 385 -18.92 16.63 29.37
C GLU A 385 -18.20 17.95 29.14
N PRO A 386 -18.92 19.09 29.06
CA PRO A 386 -18.30 20.41 28.90
C PRO A 386 -17.21 20.73 29.92
N SER A 387 -17.36 20.25 31.17
CA SER A 387 -16.39 20.43 32.25
C SER A 387 -15.04 19.76 31.98
N ARG A 388 -15.00 18.70 31.16
CA ARG A 388 -13.78 17.97 30.83
C ARG A 388 -13.00 18.58 29.66
N ILE A 389 -13.71 19.28 28.77
CA ILE A 389 -13.16 19.78 27.50
C ILE A 389 -13.10 21.31 27.42
N SER A 390 -13.42 22.02 28.49
CA SER A 390 -13.40 23.49 28.48
C SER A 390 -12.01 24.04 28.20
N GLY A 391 -10.96 23.45 28.82
CA GLY A 391 -9.56 23.80 28.54
C GLY A 391 -9.18 23.54 27.08
N ASP A 392 -9.49 22.33 26.58
CA ASP A 392 -9.26 21.98 25.16
C ASP A 392 -9.94 22.97 24.19
N ILE A 393 -11.15 23.44 24.52
CA ILE A 393 -11.87 24.44 23.71
C ILE A 393 -11.17 25.79 23.76
N GLU A 394 -10.68 26.23 24.92
CA GLU A 394 -9.94 27.49 25.06
C GLU A 394 -8.63 27.48 24.27
N ASP A 395 -7.91 26.35 24.28
CA ASP A 395 -6.71 26.14 23.49
C ASP A 395 -7.03 26.14 21.99
N TYR A 396 -8.11 25.47 21.59
CA TYR A 396 -8.61 25.49 20.21
C TYR A 396 -8.97 26.91 19.75
N ILE A 397 -9.71 27.68 20.55
CA ILE A 397 -10.07 29.07 20.24
C ILE A 397 -8.80 29.91 20.06
N SER A 398 -7.86 29.79 21.00
CA SER A 398 -6.61 30.56 20.96
C SER A 398 -5.80 30.24 19.71
N ALA A 399 -5.70 28.96 19.35
CA ALA A 399 -4.99 28.54 18.15
C ALA A 399 -5.68 29.03 16.87
N GLU A 400 -7.00 28.92 16.75
CA GLU A 400 -7.73 29.35 15.56
C GLU A 400 -7.70 30.87 15.35
N ILE A 401 -7.73 31.66 16.43
CA ILE A 401 -7.55 33.12 16.34
C ILE A 401 -6.13 33.45 15.89
N THR A 402 -5.12 32.82 16.49
CA THR A 402 -3.71 33.10 16.18
C THR A 402 -3.32 32.72 14.75
N LYS A 403 -3.96 31.69 14.18
CA LYS A 403 -3.72 31.25 12.79
C LYS A 403 -4.36 32.17 11.75
N ASP A 404 -5.29 33.04 12.13
CA ASP A 404 -6.08 33.84 11.20
C ASP A 404 -5.83 35.33 11.40
N GLU A 405 -5.10 35.94 10.46
CA GLU A 405 -4.75 37.37 10.48
C GLU A 405 -5.98 38.28 10.70
N ARG A 406 -7.16 37.91 10.15
CA ARG A 406 -8.39 38.71 10.31
C ARG A 406 -8.94 38.73 11.73
N LEU A 407 -8.55 37.76 12.55
CA LEU A 407 -8.95 37.65 13.94
C LEU A 407 -7.82 38.04 14.89
N TYR A 408 -6.57 37.77 14.52
CA TYR A 408 -5.39 38.06 15.32
C TYR A 408 -5.05 39.55 15.38
N ASP A 409 -5.23 40.30 14.29
CA ASP A 409 -4.81 41.71 14.18
C ASP A 409 -5.67 42.69 15.00
N TRP A 410 -6.73 42.21 15.64
CA TRP A 410 -7.54 43.02 16.55
C TRP A 410 -6.75 43.41 17.81
N PRO A 411 -7.08 44.55 18.46
CA PRO A 411 -6.47 44.91 19.73
C PRO A 411 -6.57 43.78 20.77
N GLU A 412 -5.55 43.65 21.61
CA GLU A 412 -5.44 42.56 22.58
C GLU A 412 -6.69 42.42 23.48
N GLU A 413 -7.25 43.55 23.94
CA GLU A 413 -8.48 43.59 24.72
C GLU A 413 -9.68 42.99 23.95
N THR A 414 -9.76 43.27 22.65
CA THR A 414 -10.81 42.78 21.77
C THR A 414 -10.65 41.28 21.54
N VAL A 415 -9.43 40.80 21.29
CA VAL A 415 -9.13 39.37 21.19
C VAL A 415 -9.49 38.64 22.49
N ALA A 416 -9.17 39.22 23.65
CA ALA A 416 -9.55 38.66 24.94
C ALA A 416 -11.08 38.57 25.12
N LYS A 417 -11.82 39.59 24.69
CA LYS A 417 -13.30 39.57 24.67
C LYS A 417 -13.83 38.46 23.76
N MET A 418 -13.30 38.29 22.56
CA MET A 418 -13.68 37.20 21.66
C MET A 418 -13.45 35.83 22.31
N LYS A 419 -12.24 35.60 22.86
CA LYS A 419 -11.90 34.33 23.53
C LYS A 419 -12.86 34.04 24.67
N SER A 420 -13.13 35.02 25.53
CA SER A 420 -14.04 34.87 26.67
C SER A 420 -15.47 34.56 26.24
N ALA A 421 -16.00 35.28 25.25
CA ALA A 421 -17.36 35.09 24.74
C ALA A 421 -17.53 33.71 24.10
N LEU A 422 -16.56 33.28 23.28
CA LEU A 422 -16.58 31.98 22.63
C LEU A 422 -16.45 30.83 23.63
N ALA A 423 -15.54 30.93 24.60
CA ALA A 423 -15.37 29.91 25.63
C ALA A 423 -16.66 29.71 26.44
N LYS A 424 -17.26 30.81 26.92
CA LYS A 424 -18.54 30.80 27.66
C LYS A 424 -19.71 30.28 26.83
N GLY A 425 -19.79 30.67 25.56
CA GLY A 425 -20.88 30.28 24.67
C GLY A 425 -20.77 28.86 24.10
N SER A 426 -19.56 28.29 24.08
CA SER A 426 -19.29 26.99 23.44
C SER A 426 -20.14 25.86 23.98
N ASN A 427 -20.41 25.87 25.29
CA ASN A 427 -21.06 24.81 26.02
C ASN A 427 -20.50 23.44 25.57
N GLY A 428 -19.17 23.24 25.51
CA GLY A 428 -18.60 21.95 25.11
C GLY A 428 -18.78 21.56 23.63
N MET A 429 -18.91 22.54 22.72
CA MET A 429 -19.05 22.28 21.27
C MET A 429 -18.01 23.04 20.44
N PHE A 430 -16.95 22.34 20.02
CA PHE A 430 -15.96 22.85 19.06
C PHE A 430 -16.61 23.30 17.74
N ARG A 431 -17.60 22.55 17.24
CA ARG A 431 -18.30 22.92 15.99
C ARG A 431 -19.02 24.25 16.09
N TRP A 432 -19.60 24.55 17.24
CA TRP A 432 -20.26 25.84 17.47
C TRP A 432 -19.25 26.98 17.45
N VAL A 433 -18.11 26.80 18.13
CA VAL A 433 -17.01 27.78 18.15
C VAL A 433 -16.53 28.06 16.74
N HIS A 434 -16.27 27.03 15.95
CA HIS A 434 -15.86 27.18 14.55
C HIS A 434 -16.85 28.01 13.73
N CYS A 435 -18.15 27.76 13.87
CA CYS A 435 -19.17 28.56 13.19
C CYS A 435 -19.14 30.03 13.62
N GLN A 436 -18.95 30.32 14.91
CA GLN A 436 -18.87 31.71 15.37
C GLN A 436 -17.60 32.39 14.85
N LEU A 437 -16.45 31.71 14.83
CA LEU A 437 -15.23 32.24 14.23
C LEU A 437 -15.44 32.60 12.74
N VAL A 438 -16.18 31.79 11.99
CA VAL A 438 -16.56 32.10 10.59
C VAL A 438 -17.38 33.38 10.48
N GLU A 439 -18.29 33.65 11.42
CA GLU A 439 -19.05 34.90 11.42
C GLU A 439 -18.20 36.10 11.87
N LEU A 440 -17.38 35.94 12.91
CA LEU A 440 -16.50 37.02 13.42
C LEU A 440 -15.48 37.47 12.37
N ARG A 441 -15.01 36.58 11.49
CA ARG A 441 -14.14 36.90 10.34
C ARG A 441 -14.75 37.90 9.34
N LYS A 442 -16.07 38.09 9.38
CA LYS A 442 -16.77 39.02 8.48
C LYS A 442 -16.86 40.43 9.07
N CYS A 443 -16.60 40.60 10.37
CA CYS A 443 -16.65 41.89 11.03
C CYS A 443 -15.47 42.75 10.58
N ILE A 444 -15.73 44.00 10.20
CA ILE A 444 -14.70 44.95 9.75
C ILE A 444 -14.48 46.03 10.81
N SER A 445 -15.53 46.42 11.54
CA SER A 445 -15.46 47.44 12.59
C SER A 445 -15.64 46.87 13.99
N SER A 446 -15.05 47.54 15.00
CA SER A 446 -15.21 47.13 16.40
C SER A 446 -16.68 47.11 16.82
N SER A 447 -17.49 48.04 16.32
CA SER A 447 -18.93 48.09 16.63
C SER A 447 -19.69 46.89 16.07
N GLU A 448 -19.35 46.42 14.86
CA GLU A 448 -19.94 45.21 14.28
C GLU A 448 -19.53 43.96 15.06
N LEU A 449 -18.26 43.89 15.45
CA LEU A 449 -17.75 42.79 16.24
C LEU A 449 -18.44 42.71 17.61
N ASP A 450 -18.51 43.83 18.34
CA ASP A 450 -19.16 43.89 19.64
C ASP A 450 -20.65 43.51 19.55
N ALA A 451 -21.36 44.02 18.54
CA ALA A 451 -22.73 43.63 18.27
C ALA A 451 -22.87 42.12 17.99
N THR A 452 -21.92 41.56 17.22
CA THR A 452 -21.91 40.12 16.88
C THR A 452 -21.62 39.26 18.11
N LEU A 453 -20.70 39.68 18.98
CA LEU A 453 -20.37 38.99 20.24
C LEU A 453 -21.53 39.01 21.24
N VAL A 454 -22.32 40.09 21.27
CA VAL A 454 -23.54 40.20 22.09
C VAL A 454 -24.64 39.29 21.56
N ASP A 455 -24.81 39.22 20.24
CA ASP A 455 -25.86 38.44 19.58
C ASP A 455 -25.38 37.06 19.10
N LEU A 456 -24.52 36.38 19.88
CA LEU A 456 -24.09 35.02 19.57
C LEU A 456 -25.24 34.00 19.80
N PRO A 457 -25.49 33.08 18.85
CA PRO A 457 -26.54 32.08 19.00
C PRO A 457 -26.21 31.09 20.12
N LYS A 458 -27.16 30.80 21.01
CA LYS A 458 -26.94 29.91 22.17
C LYS A 458 -26.75 28.42 21.83
N THR A 459 -27.18 27.98 20.64
CA THR A 459 -27.16 26.57 20.24
C THR A 459 -26.68 26.40 18.81
N LEU A 460 -26.23 25.18 18.48
CA LEU A 460 -25.88 24.83 17.12
C LEU A 460 -27.09 24.92 16.16
N GLY A 461 -28.30 24.56 16.64
CA GLY A 461 -29.54 24.74 15.88
C GLY A 461 -29.87 26.21 15.58
N ALA A 462 -29.70 27.10 16.55
CA ALA A 462 -29.85 28.54 16.35
C ALA A 462 -28.79 29.09 15.39
N THR A 463 -27.56 28.56 15.45
CA THR A 463 -26.48 28.89 14.52
C THR A 463 -26.86 28.54 13.08
N TYR A 464 -27.32 27.30 12.83
CA TYR A 464 -27.79 26.90 11.51
C TYR A 464 -29.01 27.69 11.06
N SER A 465 -29.94 28.01 11.97
CA SER A 465 -31.10 28.85 11.65
C SER A 465 -30.68 30.24 11.17
N ARG A 466 -29.67 30.86 11.80
CA ARG A 466 -29.10 32.13 11.35
C ARG A 466 -28.43 31.98 9.98
N ILE A 467 -27.61 30.95 9.78
CA ILE A 467 -26.94 30.69 8.49
C ILE A 467 -27.98 30.57 7.36
N LEU A 468 -29.06 29.82 7.58
CA LEU A 468 -30.12 29.65 6.60
C LEU A 468 -30.90 30.95 6.34
N LYS A 469 -31.12 31.80 7.36
CA LYS A 469 -31.77 33.11 7.21
C LYS A 469 -30.92 34.13 6.47
N ASN A 470 -29.59 33.99 6.53
CA ASN A 470 -28.64 34.90 5.88
C ASN A 470 -28.38 34.55 4.41
N ILE A 471 -29.03 33.52 3.86
CA ILE A 471 -28.95 33.19 2.44
C ILE A 471 -29.63 34.32 1.63
N ASP A 472 -28.91 34.87 0.65
CA ASP A 472 -29.43 35.90 -0.28
C ASP A 472 -30.75 35.43 -0.92
N LEU A 473 -31.76 36.32 -0.95
CA LEU A 473 -33.08 36.06 -1.53
C LEU A 473 -33.00 35.43 -2.92
N LYS A 474 -32.02 35.82 -3.74
CA LYS A 474 -31.83 35.26 -5.10
C LYS A 474 -31.42 33.78 -5.11
N HIS A 475 -30.94 33.27 -3.98
CA HIS A 475 -30.44 31.90 -3.83
C HIS A 475 -31.32 31.02 -2.92
N ILE A 476 -32.37 31.57 -2.29
CA ILE A 476 -33.22 30.80 -1.36
C ILE A 476 -33.86 29.58 -2.03
N GLU A 477 -34.40 29.72 -3.24
CA GLU A 477 -35.02 28.58 -3.96
C GLU A 477 -33.99 27.52 -4.38
N LEU A 478 -32.75 27.91 -4.66
CA LEU A 478 -31.67 26.98 -4.93
C LEU A 478 -31.26 26.23 -3.66
N ALA A 479 -31.09 26.96 -2.54
CA ALA A 479 -30.77 26.37 -1.24
C ALA A 479 -31.88 25.42 -0.75
N ARG A 480 -33.15 25.81 -0.91
CA ARG A 480 -34.30 24.96 -0.57
C ARG A 480 -34.29 23.67 -1.39
N ARG A 481 -34.08 23.75 -2.71
CA ARG A 481 -33.95 22.57 -3.57
C ARG A 481 -32.75 21.70 -3.16
N ALA A 482 -31.61 22.32 -2.85
CA ALA A 482 -30.42 21.60 -2.40
C ALA A 482 -30.71 20.80 -1.11
N LEU A 483 -31.34 21.44 -0.12
CA LEU A 483 -31.71 20.78 1.14
C LEU A 483 -32.74 19.66 0.92
N MET A 484 -33.72 19.85 0.04
CA MET A 484 -34.69 18.80 -0.31
C MET A 484 -33.98 17.59 -0.96
N TRP A 485 -33.03 17.83 -1.86
CA TRP A 485 -32.23 16.76 -2.48
C TRP A 485 -31.34 16.03 -1.46
N ILE A 486 -30.73 16.76 -0.53
CA ILE A 486 -29.91 16.18 0.55
C ILE A 486 -30.79 15.33 1.48
N MET A 487 -32.01 15.79 1.80
CA MET A 487 -32.95 15.01 2.61
C MET A 487 -33.37 13.71 1.91
N PHE A 488 -33.58 13.75 0.60
CA PHE A 488 -33.95 12.57 -0.18
C PHE A 488 -32.78 11.58 -0.34
N GLN A 489 -31.59 12.11 -0.60
CA GLN A 489 -30.37 11.33 -0.77
C GLN A 489 -29.20 12.08 -0.12
N PRO A 490 -28.71 11.67 1.06
CA PRO A 490 -27.68 12.42 1.78
C PRO A 490 -26.27 12.36 1.14
N ALA A 491 -26.08 11.50 0.15
CA ALA A 491 -24.80 11.20 -0.51
C ALA A 491 -24.61 11.97 -1.82
N TRP A 492 -24.77 13.30 -1.84
CA TRP A 492 -24.47 14.09 -3.04
C TRP A 492 -23.02 14.55 -3.04
N ASN A 493 -22.34 14.38 -4.17
CA ASN A 493 -21.16 15.20 -4.45
C ASN A 493 -21.63 16.63 -4.82
N ALA A 494 -20.82 17.63 -4.46
CA ALA A 494 -21.21 19.04 -4.60
C ALA A 494 -21.57 19.43 -6.04
N ARG A 495 -20.90 18.82 -7.04
CA ARG A 495 -21.14 19.09 -8.46
C ARG A 495 -22.47 18.53 -8.93
N ALA A 496 -22.77 17.27 -8.61
CA ALA A 496 -24.03 16.63 -8.94
C ALA A 496 -25.20 17.34 -8.26
N LEU A 497 -25.03 17.80 -7.01
CA LEU A 497 -26.04 18.61 -6.35
C LEU A 497 -26.26 19.94 -7.08
N ALA A 498 -25.18 20.62 -7.48
CA ALA A 498 -25.27 21.86 -8.25
C ALA A 498 -26.01 21.65 -9.58
N ASP A 499 -25.73 20.56 -10.30
CA ASP A 499 -26.43 20.22 -11.54
C ASP A 499 -27.92 19.92 -11.27
N ALA A 500 -28.22 19.15 -10.22
CA ALA A 500 -29.60 18.77 -9.86
C ALA A 500 -30.47 19.96 -9.43
N ILE A 501 -29.90 20.97 -8.76
CA ILE A 501 -30.67 22.14 -8.31
C ILE A 501 -30.91 23.15 -9.41
N VAL A 502 -30.18 23.11 -10.53
CA VAL A 502 -30.38 24.03 -11.66
C VAL A 502 -31.59 23.63 -12.50
N VAL A 503 -31.91 22.33 -12.57
CA VAL A 503 -33.05 21.83 -13.35
C VAL A 503 -34.38 22.31 -12.72
N GLU A 504 -35.18 23.05 -13.50
CA GLU A 504 -36.55 23.44 -13.13
C GLU A 504 -37.57 22.49 -13.78
N PRO A 505 -38.30 21.66 -13.02
CA PRO A 505 -39.26 20.69 -13.58
C PRO A 505 -40.45 21.34 -14.32
N THR A 506 -40.72 22.63 -14.08
CA THR A 506 -42.02 23.25 -14.43
C THR A 506 -41.99 24.20 -15.63
N LYS A 507 -40.83 24.54 -16.22
CA LYS A 507 -40.78 25.42 -17.40
C LYS A 507 -40.90 24.71 -18.75
N ASN A 508 -40.56 23.41 -18.85
CA ASN A 508 -40.48 22.71 -20.14
C ASN A 508 -41.71 21.85 -20.51
N GLN A 509 -42.78 21.80 -19.71
CA GLN A 509 -43.96 20.96 -20.01
C GLN A 509 -45.24 21.73 -20.39
N ARG A 510 -45.25 23.08 -20.34
CA ARG A 510 -46.45 23.88 -20.67
C ARG A 510 -46.56 24.36 -22.12
N SER A 511 -45.54 24.15 -22.95
CA SER A 511 -45.55 24.58 -24.36
C SER A 511 -46.02 23.52 -25.36
N ALA A 512 -46.20 22.26 -24.94
CA ALA A 512 -46.49 21.15 -25.85
C ALA A 512 -47.96 20.67 -25.87
N SER A 513 -48.86 21.21 -25.05
CA SER A 513 -50.23 20.66 -24.89
C SER A 513 -51.38 21.61 -25.24
N ARG A 514 -51.13 22.69 -25.99
CA ARG A 514 -52.18 23.69 -26.36
C ARG A 514 -52.45 23.91 -27.85
N LYS A 515 -51.95 23.04 -28.74
CA LYS A 515 -52.33 23.03 -30.15
C LYS A 515 -52.71 21.61 -30.56
N ASP A 516 -53.97 21.26 -30.33
CA ASP A 516 -54.77 20.32 -31.14
C ASP A 516 -55.92 19.76 -30.31
N PHE A 517 -56.94 20.59 -30.07
CA PHE A 517 -58.31 20.12 -29.88
C PHE A 517 -59.25 21.22 -30.39
N GLY A 518 -59.49 21.21 -31.69
CA GLY A 518 -60.33 22.17 -32.37
C GLY A 518 -60.80 21.65 -33.72
N LYS A 519 -61.72 20.67 -33.69
CA LYS A 519 -62.86 20.47 -34.61
C LYS A 519 -63.49 19.10 -34.33
N ARG A 520 -64.67 19.14 -33.71
CA ARG A 520 -65.70 18.10 -33.87
C ARG A 520 -66.53 18.46 -35.10
#